data_AF-A0A7C9ALL9-F1
#
_entry.id   AF-A0A7C9ALL9-F1
#
_cell.length_a   1.000
_cell.length_b   1.000
_cell.length_c   1.000
_cell.angle_alpha   90.00
_cell.angle_beta   90.00
_cell.angle_gamma   90.00
#
_symmetry.space_group_name_H-M   'P 1'
#
loop_
_entity.id
_entity.type
_entity.pdbx_description
1 polymer ?
#
loop_
_entity_poly.entity_id
_entity_poly.type
_entity_poly.pdbx_seq_one_letter_code
_entity_poly.pdbx_strand_id
1 'polypeptide(L)'
;SGVNKINSVYDFISCGMYLVNQGYVKKDGLAAIGSSAGALLLGAAINFHPDLFRAAILKVPFLDICNTLMDVSLPLTILDYEEFGNPKIQTEFKAIMEYSPYDNINQGLCYPPMLVTAAFNDSR
;
A
#
# COMPACT_ATOMS: atom_id res chain seq x y z
N SER A 1 6.40 -13.78 -4.21
CA SER A 1 5.83 -14.39 -3.00
C SER A 1 5.47 -13.29 -2.02
N GLY A 2 4.37 -13.47 -1.27
CA GLY A 2 3.90 -12.51 -0.27
C GLY A 2 4.96 -12.09 0.75
N VAL A 3 5.86 -12.99 1.13
CA VAL A 3 6.92 -12.73 2.12
C VAL A 3 7.94 -11.67 1.71
N ASN A 4 8.11 -11.42 0.41
CA ASN A 4 9.04 -10.40 -0.10
C ASN A 4 8.31 -9.14 -0.59
N LYS A 5 6.99 -9.04 -0.39
CA LYS A 5 6.18 -7.95 -0.93
C LYS A 5 6.59 -6.58 -0.39
N ILE A 6 7.14 -6.54 0.82
CA ILE A 6 7.70 -5.34 1.43
C ILE A 6 8.80 -4.69 0.57
N ASN A 7 9.53 -5.47 -0.25
CA ASN A 7 10.55 -4.93 -1.15
C ASN A 7 9.95 -3.96 -2.16
N SER A 8 8.75 -4.23 -2.69
CA SER A 8 8.07 -3.29 -3.59
C SER A 8 7.81 -1.94 -2.93
N VAL A 9 7.47 -1.96 -1.63
CA VAL A 9 7.24 -0.75 -0.82
C VAL A 9 8.54 0.05 -0.67
N TYR A 10 9.63 -0.61 -0.27
CA TYR A 10 10.93 0.04 -0.13
C TYR A 10 11.51 0.52 -1.45
N ASP A 11 11.32 -0.21 -2.54
CA ASP A 11 11.74 0.20 -3.88
C ASP A 11 11.00 1.47 -4.31
N PHE A 12 9.68 1.52 -4.10
CA PHE A 12 8.87 2.69 -4.45
C PHE A 12 9.28 3.94 -3.65
N ILE A 13 9.50 3.78 -2.35
CA ILE A 13 10.03 4.84 -1.48
C ILE A 13 11.42 5.30 -1.97
N SER A 14 12.31 4.35 -2.28
CA SER A 14 13.67 4.64 -2.73
C SER A 14 13.67 5.43 -4.04
N CYS A 15 12.79 5.07 -4.99
CA CYS A 15 12.59 5.85 -6.21
C CYS A 15 12.10 7.27 -5.92
N GLY A 16 11.13 7.44 -5.01
CA GLY A 16 10.63 8.76 -4.61
C GLY A 16 11.73 9.62 -3.96
N MET A 17 12.46 9.07 -3.01
CA MET A 17 13.59 9.74 -2.36
C MET A 17 14.69 10.11 -3.37
N TYR A 18 14.97 9.22 -4.33
CA TYR A 18 15.94 9.50 -5.39
C TYR A 18 15.55 10.72 -6.22
N LEU A 19 14.28 10.82 -6.65
CA LEU A 19 13.77 11.97 -7.41
C LEU A 19 13.94 13.29 -6.66
N VAL A 20 13.68 13.28 -5.35
CA VAL A 20 13.87 14.46 -4.47
C VAL A 20 15.35 14.79 -4.31
N ASN A 21 16.19 13.78 -4.02
CA ASN A 21 17.62 13.97 -3.73
C ASN A 21 18.41 14.44 -4.95
N GLN A 22 18.03 14.02 -6.15
CA GLN A 22 18.64 14.48 -7.40
C GLN A 22 18.09 15.84 -7.88
N GLY A 23 17.10 16.40 -7.18
CA GLY A 23 16.50 17.68 -7.54
C GLY A 23 15.57 17.64 -8.76
N TYR A 24 15.17 16.44 -9.23
CA TYR A 24 14.13 16.30 -10.25
C TYR A 24 12.78 16.82 -9.75
N VAL A 25 12.54 16.71 -8.45
CA VAL A 25 11.36 17.23 -7.76
C VAL A 25 11.81 18.02 -6.53
N LYS A 26 11.15 19.14 -6.24
CA LYS A 26 11.40 19.88 -4.99
C LYS A 26 11.03 19.01 -3.78
N LYS A 27 11.71 19.22 -2.66
CA LYS A 27 11.49 18.47 -1.41
C LYS A 27 10.02 18.30 -1.02
N ASP A 28 9.20 19.34 -1.19
CA ASP A 28 7.76 19.32 -0.88
C ASP A 28 6.87 19.27 -2.13
N GLY A 29 7.37 18.73 -3.24
CA GLY A 29 6.71 18.75 -4.54
C GLY A 29 6.31 17.39 -5.10
N LEU A 30 6.70 16.29 -4.44
CA LEU A 30 6.45 14.93 -4.97
C LEU A 30 5.02 14.50 -4.69
N ALA A 31 4.30 14.05 -5.71
CA ALA A 31 2.96 13.45 -5.56
C ALA A 31 2.94 12.05 -6.17
N ALA A 32 2.06 11.20 -5.67
CA ALA A 32 1.94 9.82 -6.12
C ALA A 32 0.50 9.41 -6.40
N ILE A 33 0.33 8.46 -7.31
CA ILE A 33 -0.96 7.87 -7.66
C ILE A 33 -0.83 6.35 -7.69
N GLY A 34 -1.79 5.67 -7.06
CA GLY A 34 -1.91 4.21 -7.06
C GLY A 34 -3.33 3.79 -7.40
N SER A 35 -3.48 2.62 -8.03
CA SER A 35 -4.80 2.04 -8.36
C SER A 35 -4.83 0.56 -7.99
N SER A 36 -5.93 0.06 -7.39
CA SER A 36 -6.07 -1.36 -6.98
C SER A 36 -4.86 -1.81 -6.14
N ALA A 37 -4.14 -2.87 -6.51
CA ALA A 37 -2.91 -3.31 -5.84
C ALA A 37 -1.76 -2.27 -5.90
N GLY A 38 -1.78 -1.33 -6.85
CA GLY A 38 -0.85 -0.19 -6.83
C GLY A 38 -1.17 0.83 -5.73
N ALA A 39 -2.42 0.89 -5.26
CA ALA A 39 -2.80 1.72 -4.13
C ALA A 39 -2.46 1.06 -2.78
N LEU A 40 -2.41 -0.28 -2.71
CA LEU A 40 -1.79 -1.02 -1.59
C LEU A 40 -0.34 -0.57 -1.40
N LEU A 41 0.45 -0.60 -2.48
CA LEU A 41 1.83 -0.15 -2.50
C LEU A 41 1.98 1.30 -2.00
N LEU A 42 1.18 2.21 -2.56
CA LEU A 42 1.24 3.62 -2.18
C LEU A 42 0.78 3.85 -0.73
N GLY A 43 -0.28 3.17 -0.28
CA GLY A 43 -0.76 3.25 1.10
C GLY A 43 0.29 2.79 2.10
N ALA A 44 0.97 1.68 1.82
CA ALA A 44 2.07 1.19 2.64
C ALA A 44 3.23 2.18 2.66
N ALA A 45 3.65 2.70 1.50
CA ALA A 45 4.72 3.68 1.38
C ALA A 45 4.42 4.97 2.17
N ILE A 46 3.18 5.44 2.16
CA ILE A 46 2.72 6.60 2.93
C ILE A 46 2.78 6.33 4.45
N ASN A 47 2.47 5.12 4.91
CA ASN A 47 2.63 4.78 6.33
C ASN A 47 4.11 4.78 6.78
N PHE A 48 5.02 4.28 5.95
CA PHE A 48 6.46 4.29 6.25
C PHE A 48 7.09 5.69 6.16
N HIS A 49 6.73 6.47 5.15
CA HIS A 49 7.29 7.80 4.87
C HIS A 49 6.19 8.82 4.53
N PRO A 50 5.40 9.26 5.52
CA PRO A 50 4.28 10.18 5.28
C PRO A 50 4.72 11.58 4.82
N ASP A 51 5.98 11.94 5.06
CA ASP A 51 6.60 13.21 4.68
C ASP A 51 7.20 13.21 3.26
N LEU A 52 7.31 12.05 2.62
CA LEU A 52 7.88 11.93 1.27
C LEU A 52 6.96 12.50 0.19
N PHE A 53 5.64 12.36 0.38
CA PHE A 53 4.65 12.79 -0.61
C PHE A 53 3.94 14.05 -0.14
N ARG A 54 3.80 15.03 -1.02
CA ARG A 54 3.00 16.24 -0.81
C ARG A 54 1.50 15.99 -0.97
N ALA A 55 1.13 15.04 -1.81
CA ALA A 55 -0.25 14.63 -2.05
C ALA A 55 -0.30 13.21 -2.66
N ALA A 56 -1.42 12.51 -2.46
CA ALA A 56 -1.63 11.19 -3.04
C ALA A 56 -3.03 10.99 -3.64
N ILE A 57 -3.13 10.13 -4.65
CA ILE A 57 -4.39 9.66 -5.21
C ILE A 57 -4.45 8.14 -5.11
N LEU A 58 -5.46 7.62 -4.40
CA LEU A 58 -5.70 6.20 -4.21
C LEU A 58 -6.99 5.81 -4.94
N LYS A 59 -6.87 5.09 -6.04
CA LYS A 59 -8.01 4.67 -6.87
C LYS A 59 -8.40 3.22 -6.57
N VAL A 60 -9.66 2.97 -6.26
CA VAL A 60 -10.23 1.65 -5.92
C VAL A 60 -9.27 0.82 -5.06
N PRO A 61 -8.86 1.33 -3.88
CA PRO A 61 -7.62 0.90 -3.28
C PRO A 61 -7.78 -0.39 -2.44
N PHE A 62 -6.84 -1.32 -2.59
CA PHE A 62 -6.78 -2.54 -1.79
C PHE A 62 -5.98 -2.30 -0.49
N LEU A 63 -6.60 -1.70 0.53
CA LEU A 63 -5.89 -1.25 1.75
C LEU A 63 -6.06 -2.18 2.96
N ASP A 64 -7.09 -3.01 2.97
CA ASP A 64 -7.42 -3.92 4.07
C ASP A 64 -7.05 -5.37 3.71
N ILE A 65 -5.76 -5.57 3.40
CA ILE A 65 -5.26 -6.81 2.81
C ILE A 65 -5.40 -8.00 3.76
N CYS A 66 -5.10 -7.83 5.06
CA CYS A 66 -5.10 -8.94 6.00
C CYS A 66 -6.52 -9.48 6.20
N ASN A 67 -7.51 -8.60 6.46
CA ASN A 67 -8.88 -9.04 6.65
C ASN A 67 -9.47 -9.62 5.36
N THR A 68 -9.19 -8.99 4.20
CA THR A 68 -9.66 -9.50 2.90
C THR A 68 -9.14 -10.91 2.62
N LEU A 69 -7.83 -11.14 2.80
CA LEU A 69 -7.23 -12.46 2.53
C LEU A 69 -7.62 -13.52 3.57
N MET A 70 -8.10 -13.12 4.75
CA MET A 70 -8.66 -14.04 5.74
C MET A 70 -10.06 -14.56 5.35
N ASP A 71 -10.82 -13.78 4.58
CA ASP A 71 -12.16 -14.13 4.13
C ASP A 71 -12.15 -14.83 2.76
N VAL A 72 -12.27 -16.16 2.79
CA VAL A 72 -12.32 -17.01 1.59
C VAL A 72 -13.66 -16.94 0.83
N SER A 73 -14.66 -16.24 1.35
CA SER A 73 -15.94 -16.03 0.65
C SER A 73 -15.86 -14.93 -0.41
N LEU A 74 -14.84 -14.07 -0.34
CA LEU A 74 -14.59 -13.02 -1.32
C LEU A 74 -14.00 -13.61 -2.61
N PRO A 75 -14.38 -13.08 -3.79
CA PRO A 75 -14.16 -13.74 -5.08
C PRO A 75 -12.68 -13.90 -5.48
N LEU A 76 -11.80 -13.01 -5.01
CA LEU A 76 -10.38 -13.01 -5.40
C LEU A 76 -9.43 -13.62 -4.37
N THR A 77 -9.87 -13.81 -3.12
CA THR A 77 -8.99 -14.17 -1.99
C THR A 77 -8.09 -15.37 -2.27
N ILE A 78 -8.65 -16.45 -2.83
CA ILE A 78 -7.88 -17.68 -3.09
C ILE A 78 -6.85 -17.48 -4.21
N LEU A 79 -7.20 -16.68 -5.23
CA LEU A 79 -6.30 -16.36 -6.34
C LEU A 79 -5.15 -15.45 -5.87
N ASP A 80 -5.46 -14.53 -4.97
CA ASP A 80 -4.54 -13.54 -4.43
C ASP A 80 -3.49 -14.12 -3.47
N TYR A 81 -3.67 -15.35 -2.99
CA TYR A 81 -2.67 -16.02 -2.14
C TYR A 81 -1.32 -16.22 -2.83
N GLU A 82 -1.30 -16.45 -4.15
CA GLU A 82 -0.04 -16.59 -4.89
C GLU A 82 0.76 -15.28 -4.90
N GLU A 83 0.06 -14.14 -4.94
CA GLU A 83 0.64 -12.81 -5.03
C GLU A 83 1.03 -12.26 -3.65
N PHE A 84 0.10 -12.28 -2.70
CA PHE A 84 0.22 -11.59 -1.41
C PHE A 84 0.51 -12.52 -0.23
N GLY A 85 0.31 -13.83 -0.40
CA GLY A 85 0.41 -14.82 0.65
C GLY A 85 -0.94 -15.17 1.29
N ASN A 86 -0.95 -16.26 2.05
CA ASN A 86 -2.09 -16.76 2.79
C ASN A 86 -1.94 -16.41 4.29
N PRO A 87 -2.76 -15.50 4.83
CA PRO A 87 -2.66 -15.07 6.23
C PRO A 87 -3.02 -16.17 7.24
N LYS A 88 -3.52 -17.35 6.79
CA LYS A 88 -3.65 -18.53 7.66
C LYS A 88 -2.31 -19.19 7.98
N ILE A 89 -1.25 -18.88 7.23
CA ILE A 89 0.12 -19.31 7.48
C ILE A 89 0.81 -18.23 8.31
N GLN A 90 1.24 -18.57 9.53
CA GLN A 90 1.76 -17.60 10.51
C GLN A 90 2.93 -16.73 9.99
N THR A 91 3.82 -17.29 9.18
CA THR A 91 4.95 -16.55 8.59
C THR A 91 4.49 -15.54 7.55
N GLU A 92 3.51 -15.90 6.73
CA GLU A 92 2.95 -15.04 5.69
C GLU A 92 2.02 -13.98 6.30
N PHE A 93 1.26 -14.33 7.33
CA PHE A 93 0.52 -13.37 8.15
C PHE A 93 1.42 -12.26 8.67
N LYS A 94 2.56 -12.62 9.28
CA LYS A 94 3.53 -11.63 9.79
C LYS A 94 4.07 -10.74 8.67
N ALA A 95 4.35 -11.30 7.50
CA ALA A 95 4.81 -10.53 6.36
C ALA A 95 3.73 -9.57 5.82
N ILE A 96 2.48 -10.03 5.69
CA ILE A 96 1.33 -9.21 5.27
C ILE A 96 1.12 -8.06 6.26
N MET A 97 1.15 -8.35 7.56
CA MET A 97 0.98 -7.35 8.61
C MET A 97 2.06 -6.27 8.61
N GLU A 98 3.26 -6.53 8.10
CA GLU A 98 4.33 -5.54 8.03
C GLU A 98 4.01 -4.38 7.08
N TYR A 99 3.25 -4.63 6.00
CA TYR A 99 2.94 -3.62 4.98
C TYR A 99 1.46 -3.32 4.82
N SER A 100 0.56 -4.00 5.55
CA SER A 100 -0.88 -3.77 5.47
C SER A 100 -1.23 -2.31 5.78
N PRO A 101 -1.76 -1.52 4.82
CA PRO A 101 -1.96 -0.10 5.03
C PRO A 101 -2.97 0.21 6.13
N TYR A 102 -4.09 -0.51 6.17
CA TYR A 102 -5.14 -0.30 7.18
C TYR A 102 -4.63 -0.59 8.59
N ASP A 103 -3.87 -1.68 8.77
CA ASP A 103 -3.39 -2.12 10.09
C ASP A 103 -2.23 -1.26 10.63
N ASN A 104 -1.53 -0.51 9.77
CA ASN A 104 -0.34 0.27 10.14
C ASN A 104 -0.57 1.79 10.16
N ILE A 105 -1.81 2.25 10.25
CA ILE A 105 -2.10 3.69 10.41
C ILE A 105 -1.64 4.16 11.79
N ASN A 106 -0.72 5.12 11.82
CA ASN A 106 -0.22 5.73 13.05
C ASN A 106 -0.95 7.04 13.35
N GLN A 107 -1.77 7.04 14.41
CA GLN A 107 -2.58 8.20 14.82
C GLN A 107 -1.75 9.43 15.25
N GLY A 108 -0.46 9.26 15.54
CA GLY A 108 0.44 10.35 15.94
C GLY A 108 1.14 11.06 14.78
N LEU A 109 0.96 10.61 13.54
CA LEU A 109 1.63 11.18 12.36
C LEU A 109 0.69 12.03 11.51
N CYS A 110 1.27 13.03 10.84
CA CYS A 110 0.57 13.81 9.83
C CYS A 110 0.73 13.15 8.47
N TYR A 111 -0.39 12.80 7.85
CA TYR A 111 -0.44 12.21 6.52
C TYR A 111 -0.64 13.27 5.43
N PRO A 112 -0.20 13.01 4.18
CA PRO A 112 -0.45 13.94 3.08
C PRO A 112 -1.94 14.03 2.77
N PRO A 113 -2.40 15.15 2.19
CA PRO A 113 -3.74 15.22 1.61
C PRO A 113 -3.90 14.13 0.54
N MET A 114 -5.03 13.40 0.62
CA MET A 114 -5.31 12.27 -0.26
C MET A 114 -6.69 12.41 -0.92
N LEU A 115 -6.77 12.10 -2.21
CA LEU A 115 -8.02 11.79 -2.88
C LEU A 115 -8.18 10.28 -2.95
N VAL A 116 -9.22 9.75 -2.31
CA VAL A 116 -9.56 8.32 -2.39
C VAL A 116 -10.82 8.16 -3.21
N THR A 117 -10.76 7.31 -4.25
CA THR A 117 -11.94 6.98 -5.07
C THR A 117 -12.25 5.50 -4.97
N ALA A 118 -13.54 5.16 -4.98
CA ALA A 118 -14.03 3.79 -4.99
C ALA A 118 -15.26 3.70 -5.91
N ALA A 119 -15.67 2.49 -6.27
CA ALA A 119 -16.87 2.25 -7.05
C ALA A 119 -17.74 1.21 -6.34
N PHE A 120 -19.03 1.51 -6.16
CA PHE A 120 -19.96 0.67 -5.42
C PHE A 120 -20.11 -0.74 -6.00
N ASN A 121 -20.03 -0.87 -7.33
CA ASN A 121 -20.14 -2.14 -8.05
C ASN A 121 -18.75 -2.71 -8.41
N ASP A 122 -17.66 -2.25 -7.79
CA ASP A 122 -16.36 -2.87 -7.99
C ASP A 122 -16.29 -4.17 -7.18
N SER A 123 -16.15 -5.29 -7.88
CA SER A 123 -16.00 -6.61 -7.29
C SER A 123 -14.58 -7.16 -7.44
N ARG A 124 -13.63 -6.30 -7.82
CA ARG A 124 -12.21 -6.59 -7.90
C ARG A 124 -11.50 -6.23 -6.60
#